data_AF-M5EZK9-F1
#
_entry.id   AF-M5EZK9-F1
#
_cell.length_a   1.000
_cell.length_b   1.000
_cell.length_c   1.000
_cell.angle_alpha   90.00
_cell.angle_beta   90.00
_cell.angle_gamma   90.00
#
_symmetry.space_group_name_H-M   'P 1'
#
loop_
_entity.id
_entity.type
_entity.pdbx_description
1 polymer ?
#
loop_
_entity_poly.entity_id
_entity_poly.type
_entity_poly.pdbx_seq_one_letter_code
_entity_poly.pdbx_strand_id
1 'polypeptide(L)'
;MLLDIGGEVCGGCGGALHAIGESVSEMLDRVPAQLRVIRITRPKYACRICETVAQAPAPERLIAGGLATPALLAQVLVSKYCDHTPLYRQSQIFARHGVDLARSTLAGWIGGACWWLEALHERLARNVFASDHLFADDTPVPVLDPGRGRTKTGRLWVYAREQRPWAGPEPPAAVYLFAPDRKAERPVSHPGT
;
A
#
# COMPACT_ATOMS: atom_id res chain seq x y z
N MET A 1 23.41 4.16 21.60
CA MET A 1 24.35 3.56 22.58
C MET A 1 25.49 4.55 22.72
N LEU A 2 25.74 5.09 23.92
CA LEU A 2 26.91 5.94 24.16
C LEU A 2 28.07 5.04 24.57
N LEU A 3 29.17 5.12 23.83
CA LEU A 3 30.43 4.47 24.17
C LEU A 3 31.36 5.55 24.69
N ASP A 4 31.54 5.58 26.01
CA ASP A 4 32.37 6.57 26.68
C ASP A 4 33.64 5.92 27.25
N ILE A 5 34.61 6.75 27.59
CA ILE A 5 35.82 6.33 28.30
C ILE A 5 35.48 6.02 29.77
N GLY A 6 36.17 5.04 30.36
CA GLY A 6 35.88 4.56 31.72
C GLY A 6 36.30 5.48 32.88
N GLY A 7 36.69 6.73 32.62
CA GLY A 7 37.08 7.69 33.64
C GLY A 7 37.54 9.03 33.07
N GLU A 8 37.42 10.09 33.86
CA GLU A 8 37.70 11.48 33.46
C GLU A 8 39.16 11.91 33.73
N VAL A 9 40.06 10.93 33.87
CA VAL A 9 41.47 11.18 34.19
C VAL A 9 42.34 10.81 32.99
N CYS A 10 43.21 11.73 32.59
CA CYS A 10 44.14 11.52 31.50
C CYS A 10 45.13 10.39 31.83
N GLY A 11 45.11 9.31 31.05
CA GLY A 11 45.99 8.17 31.24
C GLY A 11 47.48 8.47 31.08
N GLY A 12 47.85 9.61 30.48
CA GLY A 12 49.25 10.04 30.31
C GLY A 12 49.80 10.90 31.45
N CYS A 13 48.98 11.78 32.05
CA CYS A 13 49.46 12.78 33.02
C CYS A 13 48.65 12.89 34.32
N GLY A 14 47.54 12.14 34.44
CA GLY A 14 46.69 12.17 35.64
C GLY A 14 45.81 13.41 35.80
N GLY A 15 45.81 14.34 34.84
CA GLY A 15 44.95 15.53 34.86
C GLY A 15 43.49 15.24 34.48
N ALA A 16 42.57 16.17 34.77
CA ALA A 16 41.16 16.05 34.41
C ALA A 16 40.96 16.23 32.89
N LEU A 17 40.16 15.35 32.27
CA LEU A 17 39.74 15.43 30.88
C LEU A 17 38.54 16.38 30.74
N HIS A 18 38.43 17.06 29.60
CA HIS A 18 37.25 17.85 29.24
C HIS A 18 36.81 17.50 27.82
N ALA A 19 35.51 17.61 27.54
CA ALA A 19 34.94 17.24 26.24
C ALA A 19 35.37 18.23 25.14
N ILE A 20 35.80 17.72 23.99
CA ILE A 20 36.26 18.50 22.83
C ILE A 20 35.45 18.27 21.56
N GLY A 21 34.47 17.36 21.61
CA GLY A 21 33.65 16.94 20.47
C GLY A 21 33.30 15.47 20.55
N GLU A 22 32.41 15.02 19.67
CA GLU A 22 32.01 13.63 19.55
C GLU A 22 32.02 13.17 18.09
N SER A 23 32.25 11.88 17.88
CA SER A 23 32.09 11.23 16.59
C SER A 23 30.80 10.41 16.62
N VAL A 24 29.84 10.77 15.76
CA VAL A 24 28.56 10.05 15.65
C VAL A 24 28.62 9.10 14.46
N SER A 25 28.32 7.82 14.72
CA SER A 25 28.18 6.79 13.69
C SER A 25 26.82 6.12 13.82
N GLU A 26 26.10 6.01 12.70
CA GLU A 26 24.80 5.35 12.63
C GLU A 26 24.94 4.01 11.90
N MET A 27 24.28 2.98 12.43
CA MET A 27 24.21 1.66 11.82
C MET A 27 22.74 1.24 11.73
N LEU A 28 22.36 0.65 10.60
CA LEU A 28 21.03 0.09 10.41
C LEU A 28 21.01 -1.39 10.81
N ASP A 29 20.14 -1.73 11.74
CA ASP A 29 19.76 -3.12 12.01
C ASP A 29 18.41 -3.43 11.38
N ARG A 30 18.13 -4.70 11.10
CA ARG A 30 16.89 -5.15 10.44
C ARG A 30 16.04 -5.98 11.38
N VAL A 31 14.90 -5.43 11.78
CA VAL A 31 13.79 -6.20 12.39
C VAL A 31 12.88 -6.71 11.28
N PRO A 32 12.74 -8.04 11.05
CA PRO A 32 11.85 -8.58 10.03
C PRO A 32 10.38 -8.24 10.30
N ALA A 33 9.55 -8.31 9.25
CA ALA A 33 8.12 -8.12 9.37
C ALA A 33 7.50 -9.11 10.37
N GLN A 34 6.67 -8.59 11.28
CA GLN A 34 5.93 -9.38 12.26
C GLN A 34 4.45 -9.41 11.90
N LEU A 35 3.88 -10.61 11.86
CA LEU A 35 2.44 -10.81 11.67
C LEU A 35 1.81 -11.14 13.02
N ARG A 36 0.67 -10.53 13.30
CA ARG A 36 -0.09 -10.77 14.52
C ARG A 36 -1.55 -11.05 14.22
N VAL A 37 -2.14 -11.93 15.03
CA VAL A 37 -3.58 -12.20 14.98
C VAL A 37 -4.28 -11.28 15.97
N ILE A 38 -5.14 -10.39 15.45
CA ILE A 38 -6.01 -9.56 16.29
C ILE A 38 -7.32 -10.31 16.51
N ARG A 39 -7.45 -10.97 17.67
CA ARG A 39 -8.66 -11.70 18.05
C ARG A 39 -9.61 -10.79 18.83
N ILE A 40 -10.80 -10.55 18.28
CA ILE A 40 -11.86 -9.77 18.92
C ILE A 40 -12.99 -10.71 19.34
N THR A 41 -13.13 -10.94 20.63
CA THR A 41 -14.19 -11.78 21.20
C THR A 41 -15.36 -10.93 21.65
N ARG A 42 -16.56 -11.21 21.13
CA ARG A 42 -17.80 -10.51 21.47
C ARG A 42 -18.78 -11.48 22.14
N PRO A 43 -18.81 -11.59 23.47
CA PRO A 43 -19.74 -12.49 24.16
C PRO A 43 -21.19 -12.07 23.89
N LYS A 44 -22.06 -13.07 23.77
CA LYS A 44 -23.51 -12.91 23.69
C LYS A 44 -24.10 -13.19 25.06
N TYR A 45 -25.01 -12.33 25.49
CA TYR A 45 -25.75 -12.49 26.74
C TYR A 45 -27.23 -12.62 26.44
N ALA A 46 -27.95 -13.46 27.17
CA ALA A 46 -29.39 -13.62 27.05
C ALA A 46 -30.05 -13.31 28.40
N CYS A 47 -31.09 -12.47 28.40
CA CYS A 47 -31.90 -12.24 29.58
C CYS A 47 -32.76 -13.48 29.87
N ARG A 48 -32.72 -14.02 31.09
CA ARG A 48 -33.54 -15.19 31.48
C ARG A 48 -35.02 -14.88 31.69
N ILE A 49 -35.39 -13.60 31.77
CA ILE A 49 -36.77 -13.16 32.06
C ILE A 49 -37.53 -12.86 30.77
N CYS A 50 -36.91 -12.11 29.85
CA CYS A 50 -37.54 -11.69 28.60
C CYS A 50 -36.88 -12.27 27.35
N GLU A 51 -35.96 -13.24 27.51
CA GLU A 51 -35.27 -13.96 26.43
C GLU A 51 -34.49 -13.08 25.43
N THR A 52 -34.34 -11.79 25.72
CA THR A 52 -33.65 -10.84 24.84
C THR A 52 -32.15 -11.12 24.82
N VAL A 53 -31.57 -11.20 23.61
CA VAL A 53 -30.13 -11.41 23.40
C VAL A 53 -29.44 -10.07 23.15
N ALA A 54 -28.40 -9.79 23.92
CA ALA A 54 -27.54 -8.62 23.78
C ALA A 54 -26.12 -9.03 23.37
N GLN A 55 -25.56 -8.32 22.41
CA GLN A 55 -24.16 -8.46 21.98
C GLN A 55 -23.68 -7.09 21.49
N ALA A 56 -22.49 -6.63 21.90
CA ALA A 56 -21.86 -5.44 21.33
C ALA A 56 -21.74 -5.59 19.80
N PRO A 57 -21.86 -4.56 18.95
CA PRO A 57 -21.76 -4.68 17.49
C PRO A 57 -20.37 -5.10 16.99
N ALA A 58 -20.29 -5.58 15.74
CA ALA A 58 -19.00 -5.95 15.13
C ALA A 58 -18.24 -4.68 14.79
N PRO A 59 -16.92 -4.61 15.02
CA PRO A 59 -16.10 -3.60 14.37
C PRO A 59 -16.24 -3.73 12.86
N GLU A 60 -16.31 -2.60 12.17
CA GLU A 60 -16.30 -2.57 10.72
C GLU A 60 -15.00 -3.16 10.17
N ARG A 61 -15.09 -3.75 8.98
CA ARG A 61 -13.96 -4.31 8.26
C ARG A 61 -14.06 -3.89 6.81
N LEU A 62 -12.92 -3.58 6.20
CA LEU A 62 -12.84 -3.26 4.77
C LEU A 62 -13.37 -4.41 3.91
N ILE A 63 -13.12 -5.65 4.33
CA ILE A 63 -13.64 -6.85 3.67
C ILE A 63 -14.48 -7.60 4.70
N ALA A 64 -15.78 -7.72 4.43
CA ALA A 64 -16.72 -8.42 5.31
C ALA A 64 -16.25 -9.87 5.55
N GLY A 65 -16.11 -10.25 6.83
CA GLY A 65 -15.58 -11.57 7.21
C GLY A 65 -14.11 -11.81 6.88
N GLY A 66 -13.41 -10.83 6.28
CA GLY A 66 -12.01 -10.94 5.89
C GLY A 66 -11.06 -11.04 7.09
N LEU A 67 -9.92 -11.70 6.88
CA LEU A 67 -8.84 -11.83 7.87
C LEU A 67 -7.92 -10.60 7.89
N ALA A 68 -7.80 -9.88 6.78
CA ALA A 68 -6.85 -8.79 6.64
C ALA A 68 -7.33 -7.51 7.32
N THR A 69 -6.44 -6.91 8.11
CA THR A 69 -6.60 -5.55 8.61
C THR A 69 -6.27 -4.54 7.49
N PRO A 70 -6.65 -3.26 7.62
CA PRO A 70 -6.23 -2.22 6.69
C PRO A 70 -4.71 -2.17 6.47
N ALA A 71 -3.92 -2.36 7.54
CA ALA A 71 -2.46 -2.37 7.46
C ALA A 71 -1.92 -3.55 6.63
N LEU A 72 -2.47 -4.76 6.82
CA LEU A 72 -2.05 -5.92 6.02
C LEU A 72 -2.48 -5.77 4.55
N LEU A 73 -3.68 -5.24 4.29
CA LEU A 73 -4.14 -4.95 2.93
C LEU A 73 -3.23 -3.93 2.24
N ALA A 74 -2.88 -2.85 2.92
CA ALA A 74 -1.96 -1.83 2.38
C ALA A 74 -0.60 -2.46 2.03
N GLN A 75 -0.03 -3.29 2.89
CA GLN A 75 1.22 -3.98 2.60
C GLN A 75 1.12 -4.90 1.38
N VAL A 76 0.04 -5.70 1.26
CA VAL A 76 -0.17 -6.58 0.10
C VAL A 76 -0.26 -5.78 -1.21
N LEU A 77 -1.00 -4.67 -1.19
CA LEU A 77 -1.16 -3.77 -2.34
C LEU A 77 0.16 -3.10 -2.74
N VAL A 78 0.86 -2.47 -1.78
CA VAL A 78 2.15 -1.81 -2.01
C VAL A 78 3.18 -2.81 -2.52
N SER A 79 3.31 -3.97 -1.86
CA SER A 79 4.24 -5.00 -2.31
C SER A 79 3.92 -5.49 -3.73
N LYS A 80 2.64 -5.56 -4.13
CA LYS A 80 2.28 -6.01 -5.47
C LYS A 80 2.57 -4.96 -6.54
N TYR A 81 2.11 -3.73 -6.30
CA TYR A 81 2.04 -2.70 -7.34
C TYR A 81 3.24 -1.75 -7.32
N CYS A 82 3.78 -1.41 -6.15
CA CYS A 82 4.95 -0.55 -6.03
C CYS A 82 6.25 -1.38 -6.05
N ASP A 83 6.29 -2.50 -5.33
CA ASP A 83 7.52 -3.30 -5.20
C ASP A 83 7.57 -4.50 -6.16
N HIS A 84 6.62 -4.61 -7.09
CA HIS A 84 6.56 -5.65 -8.11
C HIS A 84 6.65 -7.09 -7.57
N THR A 85 6.13 -7.35 -6.37
CA THR A 85 6.12 -8.67 -5.75
C THR A 85 4.81 -9.38 -6.08
N PRO A 86 4.79 -10.36 -7.02
CA PRO A 86 3.57 -11.03 -7.43
C PRO A 86 2.94 -11.84 -6.28
N LEU A 87 1.62 -12.04 -6.32
CA LEU A 87 0.87 -12.65 -5.22
C LEU A 87 1.35 -14.04 -4.80
N TYR A 88 1.82 -14.86 -5.75
CA TYR A 88 2.38 -16.17 -5.40
C TYR A 88 3.64 -16.04 -4.55
N ARG A 89 4.46 -15.02 -4.82
CA ARG A 89 5.69 -14.75 -4.07
C ARG A 89 5.35 -14.17 -2.69
N GLN A 90 4.35 -13.30 -2.61
CA GLN A 90 3.85 -12.82 -1.32
C GLN A 90 3.30 -13.96 -0.45
N SER A 91 2.49 -14.86 -1.01
CA SER A 91 2.01 -16.07 -0.34
C SER A 91 3.16 -16.91 0.24
N GLN A 92 4.23 -17.14 -0.54
CA GLN A 92 5.43 -17.83 -0.06
C GLN A 92 6.20 -17.05 1.02
N ILE A 93 6.24 -15.72 0.93
CA ILE A 93 6.83 -14.86 1.97
C ILE A 93 6.07 -15.04 3.29
N PHE A 94 4.74 -14.94 3.26
CA PHE A 94 3.91 -15.15 4.44
C PHE A 94 4.06 -16.56 5.03
N ALA A 95 4.18 -17.59 4.18
CA ALA A 95 4.41 -18.95 4.64
C ALA A 95 5.75 -19.10 5.39
N ARG A 96 6.80 -18.37 4.97
CA ARG A 96 8.08 -18.31 5.72
C ARG A 96 7.93 -17.60 7.07
N HIS A 97 6.92 -16.75 7.23
CA HIS A 97 6.53 -16.15 8.50
C HIS A 97 5.50 -17.00 9.28
N GLY A 98 5.26 -18.25 8.87
CA GLY A 98 4.34 -19.18 9.54
C GLY A 98 2.86 -18.92 9.26
N VAL A 99 2.53 -18.09 8.27
CA VAL A 99 1.13 -17.77 7.91
C VAL A 99 0.84 -18.27 6.50
N ASP A 100 0.02 -19.32 6.41
CA ASP A 100 -0.42 -19.85 5.11
C ASP A 100 -1.58 -19.02 4.55
N LEU A 101 -1.32 -18.30 3.45
CA LEU A 101 -2.30 -17.51 2.73
C LEU A 101 -2.32 -17.96 1.27
N ALA A 102 -3.46 -18.51 0.85
CA ALA A 102 -3.66 -18.89 -0.54
C ALA A 102 -3.61 -17.67 -1.48
N ARG A 103 -3.13 -17.88 -2.71
CA ARG A 103 -3.09 -16.83 -3.74
C ARG A 103 -4.48 -16.27 -4.05
N SER A 104 -5.51 -17.10 -4.00
CA SER A 104 -6.91 -16.71 -4.18
C SER A 104 -7.39 -15.78 -3.07
N THR A 105 -6.99 -16.01 -1.83
CA THR A 105 -7.27 -15.12 -0.70
C THR A 105 -6.67 -13.73 -0.93
N LEU A 106 -5.38 -13.66 -1.30
CA LEU A 106 -4.72 -12.39 -1.62
C LEU A 106 -5.35 -11.68 -2.82
N ALA A 107 -5.76 -12.43 -3.85
CA ALA A 107 -6.45 -11.87 -5.01
C ALA A 107 -7.83 -11.31 -4.64
N GLY A 108 -8.60 -12.03 -3.81
CA GLY A 108 -9.88 -11.55 -3.28
C GLY A 108 -9.71 -10.29 -2.42
N TRP A 109 -8.62 -10.20 -1.66
CA TRP A 109 -8.28 -9.00 -0.91
C TRP A 109 -8.02 -7.78 -1.78
N ILE A 110 -7.30 -7.96 -2.89
CA ILE A 110 -7.10 -6.89 -3.86
C ILE A 110 -8.43 -6.44 -4.44
N GLY A 111 -9.29 -7.38 -4.85
CA GLY A 111 -10.62 -7.03 -5.38
C GLY A 111 -11.45 -6.21 -4.37
N GLY A 112 -11.48 -6.63 -3.11
CA GLY A 112 -12.16 -5.90 -2.05
C GLY A 112 -11.57 -4.51 -1.80
N ALA A 113 -10.24 -4.37 -1.87
CA ALA A 113 -9.60 -3.06 -1.74
C ALA A 113 -9.87 -2.15 -2.94
N CYS A 114 -9.88 -2.68 -4.17
CA CYS A 114 -10.19 -1.92 -5.37
C CYS A 114 -11.57 -1.28 -5.30
N TRP A 115 -12.58 -1.98 -4.74
CA TRP A 115 -13.92 -1.42 -4.53
C TRP A 115 -13.89 -0.15 -3.67
N TRP A 116 -13.12 -0.14 -2.58
CA TRP A 116 -12.97 1.05 -1.74
C TRP A 116 -12.17 2.17 -2.43
N LEU A 117 -11.17 1.79 -3.23
CA LEU A 117 -10.29 2.75 -3.92
C LEU A 117 -10.93 3.38 -5.15
N GLU A 118 -12.02 2.80 -5.69
CA GLU A 118 -12.71 3.30 -6.88
C GLU A 118 -13.18 4.75 -6.70
N ALA A 119 -13.87 5.05 -5.59
CA ALA A 119 -14.33 6.42 -5.30
C ALA A 119 -13.18 7.42 -5.16
N LEU A 120 -12.03 6.99 -4.63
CA LEU A 120 -10.83 7.82 -4.53
C LEU A 120 -10.19 8.04 -5.91
N HIS A 121 -10.09 6.98 -6.72
CA HIS A 121 -9.59 7.04 -8.09
C HIS A 121 -10.44 7.99 -8.94
N GLU A 122 -11.76 7.88 -8.89
CA GLU A 122 -12.67 8.79 -9.60
C GLU A 122 -12.51 10.24 -9.17
N ARG A 123 -12.39 10.49 -7.86
CA ARG A 123 -12.17 11.85 -7.34
C ARG A 123 -10.83 12.42 -7.82
N LEU A 124 -9.79 11.59 -7.83
CA LEU A 124 -8.47 11.97 -8.32
C LEU A 124 -8.50 12.21 -9.84
N ALA A 125 -9.19 11.37 -10.61
CA ALA A 125 -9.42 11.53 -12.04
C ALA A 125 -10.06 12.88 -12.36
N ARG A 126 -11.19 13.20 -11.72
CA ARG A 126 -11.85 14.50 -11.88
C ARG A 126 -10.94 15.68 -11.54
N ASN A 127 -10.12 15.56 -10.49
CA ASN A 127 -9.18 16.62 -10.13
C ASN A 127 -8.05 16.77 -11.15
N VAL A 128 -7.48 15.68 -11.65
CA VAL A 128 -6.42 15.72 -12.66
C VAL A 128 -6.98 16.26 -13.98
N PHE A 129 -8.12 15.77 -14.46
CA PHE A 129 -8.72 16.22 -15.71
C PHE A 129 -9.20 17.68 -15.71
N ALA A 130 -9.40 18.28 -14.53
CA ALA A 130 -9.71 19.71 -14.40
C ALA A 130 -8.47 20.63 -14.49
N SER A 131 -7.26 20.07 -14.63
CA SER A 131 -6.02 20.85 -14.70
C SER A 131 -5.86 21.53 -16.06
N ASP A 132 -5.31 22.75 -16.08
CA ASP A 132 -5.04 23.49 -17.33
C ASP A 132 -3.98 22.82 -18.23
N HIS A 133 -3.12 21.99 -17.63
CA HIS A 133 -2.06 21.27 -18.31
C HIS A 133 -2.06 19.79 -17.92
N LEU A 134 -2.08 18.93 -18.93
CA LEU A 134 -2.07 17.48 -18.79
C LEU A 134 -0.97 16.86 -19.63
N PHE A 135 -0.18 15.99 -19.02
CA PHE A 135 0.69 15.05 -19.72
C PHE A 135 -0.07 13.75 -19.91
N ALA A 136 -0.01 13.20 -21.12
CA ALA A 136 -0.63 11.92 -21.43
C ALA A 136 0.41 10.98 -22.06
N ASP A 137 0.41 9.73 -21.63
CA ASP A 137 1.20 8.67 -22.26
C ASP A 137 0.36 7.38 -22.37
N ASP A 138 0.68 6.55 -23.36
CA ASP A 138 0.01 5.28 -23.63
C ASP A 138 1.04 4.13 -23.63
N THR A 139 1.02 3.30 -22.59
CA THR A 139 1.92 2.16 -22.47
C THR A 139 1.23 0.86 -22.93
N PRO A 140 1.76 0.13 -23.92
CA PRO A 140 1.22 -1.17 -24.31
C PRO A 140 1.48 -2.23 -23.23
N VAL A 141 0.45 -3.00 -22.88
CA VAL A 141 0.54 -4.08 -21.89
C VAL A 141 -0.02 -5.39 -22.43
N PRO A 142 0.63 -6.54 -22.16
CA PRO A 142 0.07 -7.84 -22.51
C PRO A 142 -1.08 -8.18 -21.56
N VAL A 143 -2.25 -8.45 -22.13
CA VAL A 143 -3.46 -8.83 -21.38
C VAL A 143 -3.90 -10.21 -21.83
N LEU A 144 -4.29 -11.07 -20.90
CA LEU A 144 -4.84 -12.38 -21.23
C LEU A 144 -6.08 -12.22 -22.14
N ASP A 145 -6.21 -13.10 -23.13
CA ASP A 145 -7.36 -13.19 -24.03
C ASP A 145 -8.04 -14.56 -23.80
N PRO A 146 -8.89 -14.69 -22.76
CA PRO A 146 -9.47 -15.96 -22.35
C PRO A 146 -10.20 -16.66 -23.50
N GLY A 147 -10.05 -17.98 -23.57
CA GLY A 147 -10.61 -18.80 -24.65
C GLY A 147 -9.75 -18.86 -25.93
N ARG A 148 -8.74 -17.99 -26.08
CA ARG A 148 -7.83 -18.01 -27.25
C ARG A 148 -6.41 -18.50 -26.96
N GLY A 149 -6.09 -18.82 -25.70
CA GLY A 149 -4.78 -19.35 -25.28
C GLY A 149 -3.61 -18.39 -25.52
N ARG A 150 -3.87 -17.10 -25.72
CA ARG A 150 -2.88 -16.08 -26.06
C ARG A 150 -3.12 -14.79 -25.29
N THR A 151 -2.19 -13.86 -25.41
CA THR A 151 -2.36 -12.47 -24.95
C THR A 151 -2.76 -11.57 -26.12
N LYS A 152 -3.51 -10.52 -25.82
CA LYS A 152 -3.71 -9.35 -26.69
C LYS A 152 -3.04 -8.13 -26.10
N THR A 153 -2.73 -7.15 -26.95
CA THR A 153 -2.15 -5.88 -26.49
C THR A 153 -3.25 -4.94 -26.02
N GLY A 154 -3.34 -4.72 -24.71
CA GLY A 154 -4.09 -3.63 -24.12
C GLY A 154 -3.23 -2.37 -23.98
N ARG A 155 -3.83 -1.29 -23.48
CA ARG A 155 -3.17 -0.02 -23.22
C ARG A 155 -3.44 0.42 -21.78
N LEU A 156 -2.40 0.85 -21.10
CA LEU A 156 -2.52 1.61 -19.86
C LEU A 156 -2.21 3.07 -20.19
N TRP A 157 -3.24 3.90 -20.14
CA TRP A 157 -3.13 5.34 -20.32
C TRP A 157 -2.79 5.96 -18.98
N VAL A 158 -1.83 6.88 -18.96
CA VAL A 158 -1.56 7.72 -17.79
C VAL A 158 -1.86 9.17 -18.15
N TYR A 159 -2.60 9.83 -17.28
CA TYR A 159 -2.80 11.28 -17.30
C TYR A 159 -2.15 11.84 -16.05
N ALA A 160 -1.20 12.74 -16.23
CA ALA A 160 -0.44 13.33 -15.14
C ALA A 160 -0.54 14.85 -15.16
N ARG A 161 -0.70 15.42 -13.97
CA ARG A 161 -0.41 16.80 -13.67
C ARG A 161 0.95 16.85 -13.00
N GLU A 162 1.92 17.50 -13.64
CA GLU A 162 3.27 17.71 -13.09
C GLU A 162 3.70 19.15 -13.34
N GLN A 163 3.51 20.02 -12.35
CA GLN A 163 3.79 21.45 -12.48
C GLN A 163 5.06 21.90 -11.74
N ARG A 164 5.76 20.99 -11.05
CA ARG A 164 6.97 21.33 -10.29
C ARG A 164 8.07 21.96 -11.15
N PRO A 165 8.29 21.58 -12.42
CA PRO A 165 9.33 22.19 -13.25
C PRO A 165 9.13 23.69 -13.49
N TRP A 166 7.92 24.24 -13.32
CA TRP A 166 7.63 25.68 -13.41
C TRP A 166 7.02 26.27 -12.13
N ALA A 167 7.24 25.61 -10.98
CA ALA A 167 6.75 26.03 -9.67
C ALA A 167 5.23 26.30 -9.62
N GLY A 168 4.44 25.50 -10.34
CA GLY A 168 2.98 25.59 -10.27
C GLY A 168 2.44 25.26 -8.86
N PRO A 169 1.28 25.83 -8.49
CA PRO A 169 0.75 25.74 -7.14
C PRO A 169 0.12 24.37 -6.81
N GLU A 170 -0.20 23.57 -7.83
CA GLU A 170 -0.90 22.31 -7.65
C GLU A 170 0.07 21.13 -7.38
N PRO A 171 -0.28 20.21 -6.46
CA PRO A 171 0.54 19.04 -6.19
C PRO A 171 0.55 18.07 -7.39
N PRO A 172 1.67 17.35 -7.63
CA PRO A 172 1.74 16.39 -8.71
C PRO A 172 0.78 15.23 -8.49
N ALA A 173 0.15 14.76 -9.58
CA ALA A 173 -0.80 13.65 -9.53
C ALA A 173 -0.77 12.87 -10.85
N ALA A 174 -1.04 11.57 -10.79
CA ALA A 174 -1.17 10.70 -11.95
C ALA A 174 -2.37 9.77 -11.79
N VAL A 175 -3.11 9.57 -12.88
CA VAL A 175 -4.27 8.69 -12.96
C VAL A 175 -4.06 7.72 -14.10
N TYR A 176 -4.28 6.44 -13.82
CA TYR A 176 -4.15 5.37 -14.80
C TYR A 176 -5.53 4.87 -15.23
N LEU A 177 -5.70 4.67 -16.53
CA LEU A 177 -6.91 4.15 -17.16
C LEU A 177 -6.55 3.02 -18.11
N PHE A 178 -7.25 1.90 -17.98
CA PHE A 178 -7.07 0.76 -18.88
C PHE A 178 -7.97 0.90 -20.12
N ALA A 179 -7.41 0.63 -21.30
CA ALA A 179 -8.16 0.46 -22.53
C ALA A 179 -7.79 -0.87 -23.22
N PRO A 180 -8.75 -1.57 -23.82
CA PRO A 180 -8.49 -2.85 -24.49
C PRO A 180 -7.79 -2.70 -25.86
N ASP A 181 -7.66 -1.47 -26.38
CA ASP A 181 -7.12 -1.14 -27.70
C ASP A 181 -6.50 0.28 -27.72
N ARG A 182 -5.94 0.66 -28.88
CA ARG A 182 -5.34 2.00 -29.13
C ARG A 182 -6.19 2.82 -30.11
N LYS A 183 -7.51 2.91 -29.87
CA LYS A 183 -8.37 3.77 -30.69
C LYS A 183 -8.24 5.24 -30.28
N ALA A 184 -8.32 6.15 -31.24
CA ALA A 184 -8.28 7.60 -30.99
C ALA A 184 -9.46 8.10 -30.13
N GLU A 185 -10.56 7.35 -30.11
CA GLU A 185 -11.73 7.60 -29.25
C GLU A 185 -11.40 7.54 -27.75
N ARG A 186 -10.39 6.73 -27.35
CA ARG A 186 -10.03 6.52 -25.94
C ARG A 186 -9.63 7.83 -25.25
N PRO A 187 -8.60 8.55 -25.71
CA PRO A 187 -8.20 9.81 -25.09
C PRO A 187 -9.25 10.92 -25.18
N VAL A 188 -10.19 10.84 -26.12
CA VAL A 188 -11.31 11.79 -26.20
C VAL A 188 -12.36 11.51 -25.11
N SER A 189 -12.60 10.23 -24.78
CA SER A 189 -13.60 9.84 -23.77
C SER A 189 -13.12 9.94 -22.32
N HIS A 190 -11.83 9.74 -22.05
CA HIS A 190 -11.30 9.64 -20.68
C HIS A 190 -11.50 10.90 -19.83
N PRO A 191 -11.38 12.14 -20.34
CA PRO A 191 -11.62 13.33 -19.53
C PRO A 191 -13.10 13.58 -19.19
N GLY A 192 -14.03 12.88 -19.85
CA GLY A 192 -15.47 13.00 -19.66
C GLY A 192 -16.11 11.92 -18.77
N THR A 193 -15.32 11.00 -18.22
CA THR A 193 -15.72 9.97 -17.24
C THR A 193 -15.38 10.42 -15.82
#